data_AF-A0A382UTD4-F1
#
_entry.id   AF-A0A382UTD4-F1
#
_cell.length_a   1.000
_cell.length_b   1.000
_cell.length_c   1.000
_cell.angle_alpha   90.00
_cell.angle_beta   90.00
_cell.angle_gamma   90.00
#
_symmetry.space_group_name_H-M   'P 1'
#
loop_
_entity.id
_entity.type
_entity.pdbx_description
1 polymer ?
#
loop_
_entity_poly.entity_id
_entity_poly.type
_entity_poly.pdbx_seq_one_letter_code
_entity_poly.pdbx_strand_id
1 'polypeptide(L)'
;LTIFDIDGDGQQELITAIRRGDPRGTLISSLGAADDIVHNSGGGLETWSQEFFNDNSNYGGGSPYQALPADLNGDGKYELVNHSWNNFCFYNITSTGADAYSVLDSGVVDSYIKATPAYDGVSLFGGSAFDIDDDGNDEAYFTSYNGAWGGSQHGDVWVIDYDAADTDVLSINSDHVHKVGNTGTFFGDIGSGYDGSTSNYIFAGRGRPNVSALEYIGPDPSTPQSYIKKDIYWGEMDVTQITHRVDSSGVHTDKHNSSWGFPSKVQTQWGGTMLDFDGDGKNELLLSMQ
;
A
#
# COMPACT_ATOMS: atom_id res chain seq x y z
N LEU A 1 -3.86 9.18 -1.89
CA LEU A 1 -4.29 10.37 -1.14
C LEU A 1 -4.25 9.95 0.31
N THR A 2 -3.58 10.74 1.13
CA THR A 2 -3.44 10.53 2.56
C THR A 2 -3.80 11.83 3.26
N ILE A 3 -4.47 11.75 4.41
CA ILE A 3 -4.67 12.87 5.32
C ILE A 3 -4.04 12.44 6.63
N PHE A 4 -2.98 13.13 7.03
CA PHE A 4 -2.16 12.76 8.17
C PHE A 4 -1.36 13.98 8.65
N ASP A 5 -1.19 14.14 9.96
CA ASP A 5 -0.33 15.13 10.61
C ASP A 5 1.13 14.65 10.47
N ILE A 6 1.74 14.90 9.32
CA ILE A 6 3.03 14.32 8.94
C ILE A 6 4.21 15.07 9.55
N ASP A 7 4.03 16.34 9.91
CA ASP A 7 5.07 17.15 10.54
C ASP A 7 4.90 17.31 12.06
N GLY A 8 3.79 16.81 12.62
CA GLY A 8 3.54 16.75 14.06
C GLY A 8 3.16 18.10 14.67
N ASP A 9 2.71 19.06 13.86
CA ASP A 9 2.34 20.39 14.33
C ASP A 9 0.89 20.50 14.85
N GLY A 10 0.11 19.42 14.68
CA GLY A 10 -1.29 19.31 15.09
C GLY A 10 -2.30 19.70 14.02
N GLN A 11 -1.84 20.16 12.85
CA GLN A 11 -2.63 20.29 11.63
C GLN A 11 -2.65 18.95 10.87
N GLN A 12 -3.48 18.85 9.82
CA GLN A 12 -3.55 17.64 8.99
C GLN A 12 -3.19 18.02 7.56
N GLU A 13 -2.29 17.26 6.97
CA GLU A 13 -1.82 17.55 5.62
C GLU A 13 -2.54 16.66 4.63
N LEU A 14 -2.99 17.26 3.53
CA LEU A 14 -3.39 16.54 2.34
C LEU A 14 -2.14 16.15 1.55
N ILE A 15 -1.80 14.87 1.59
CA ILE A 15 -0.64 14.31 0.90
C ILE A 15 -1.12 13.56 -0.34
N THR A 16 -0.63 13.96 -1.52
CA THR A 16 -1.09 13.39 -2.78
C THR A 16 0.02 13.19 -3.81
N ALA A 17 -0.16 12.13 -4.58
CA ALA A 17 0.69 11.79 -5.72
C ALA A 17 0.19 12.52 -6.97
N ILE A 18 0.99 13.46 -7.50
CA ILE A 18 0.80 14.03 -8.84
C ILE A 18 1.24 12.98 -9.87
N ARG A 19 0.31 12.06 -10.18
CA ARG A 19 0.57 10.92 -11.04
C ARG A 19 0.74 11.29 -12.52
N ARG A 20 0.08 12.35 -12.98
CA ARG A 20 0.12 12.84 -14.36
C ARG A 20 0.37 14.35 -14.34
N GLY A 21 1.44 14.77 -14.98
CA GLY A 21 1.90 16.15 -15.00
C GLY A 21 3.34 16.25 -15.48
N ASP A 22 3.83 17.48 -15.55
CA ASP A 22 5.23 17.85 -15.72
C ASP A 22 5.45 19.14 -14.90
N PRO A 23 5.91 19.04 -13.64
CA PRO A 23 6.48 17.86 -12.98
C PRO A 23 5.43 16.86 -12.42
N ARG A 24 5.91 15.66 -12.06
CA ARG A 24 5.18 14.63 -11.29
C ARG A 24 5.82 14.50 -9.92
N GLY A 25 5.11 13.94 -8.95
CA GLY A 25 5.71 13.59 -7.66
C GLY A 25 4.76 13.70 -6.50
N THR A 26 5.27 14.13 -5.34
CA THR A 26 4.50 14.18 -4.09
C THR A 26 4.27 15.63 -3.70
N LEU A 27 3.00 15.96 -3.46
CA LEU A 27 2.54 17.27 -2.99
C LEU A 27 2.02 17.10 -1.57
N ILE A 28 2.52 17.95 -0.66
CA ILE A 28 2.04 18.10 0.71
C ILE A 28 1.42 19.50 0.81
N SER A 29 0.19 19.56 1.32
CA SER A 29 -0.55 20.81 1.45
C SER A 29 -1.50 20.76 2.63
N SER A 30 -1.53 21.82 3.43
CA SER A 30 -2.51 22.03 4.50
C SER A 30 -3.56 23.08 4.13
N LEU A 31 -4.60 23.08 4.95
CA LEU A 31 -5.53 24.18 5.07
C LEU A 31 -4.94 25.32 5.89
N GLY A 32 -5.42 26.55 5.71
CA GLY A 32 -5.16 27.63 6.66
C GLY A 32 -5.57 27.21 8.07
N ALA A 33 -4.81 27.61 9.10
CA ALA A 33 -5.03 27.20 10.50
C ALA A 33 -6.44 27.46 11.08
N ALA A 34 -7.27 28.26 10.40
CA ALA A 34 -8.65 28.55 10.79
C ALA A 34 -9.71 27.95 9.83
N ASP A 35 -9.27 27.23 8.79
CA ASP A 35 -10.11 26.59 7.79
C ASP A 35 -10.33 25.11 8.13
N ASP A 36 -11.44 24.53 7.65
CA ASP A 36 -11.80 23.11 7.85
C ASP A 36 -12.62 22.59 6.65
N ILE A 37 -12.54 21.29 6.36
CA ILE A 37 -13.37 20.63 5.34
C ILE A 37 -14.64 20.09 6.00
N VAL A 38 -15.71 20.87 5.91
CA VAL A 38 -17.01 20.45 6.47
C VAL A 38 -17.84 19.69 5.44
N HIS A 39 -18.22 18.45 5.77
CA HIS A 39 -19.12 17.65 4.94
C HIS A 39 -20.43 18.40 4.66
N ASN A 40 -20.78 18.54 3.37
CA ASN A 40 -21.99 19.21 2.91
C ASN A 40 -22.09 20.68 3.37
N SER A 41 -20.97 21.39 3.47
CA SER A 41 -20.90 22.81 3.87
C SER A 41 -21.72 23.76 2.97
N GLY A 42 -22.07 23.33 1.76
CA GLY A 42 -22.60 24.22 0.72
C GLY A 42 -21.53 25.05 0.02
N GLY A 43 -20.25 24.79 0.32
CA GLY A 43 -19.08 25.49 -0.20
C GLY A 43 -18.50 26.52 0.78
N GLY A 44 -17.17 26.65 0.78
CA GLY A 44 -16.40 27.65 1.52
C GLY A 44 -15.32 28.28 0.63
N LEU A 45 -14.56 29.23 1.19
CA LEU A 45 -13.32 29.74 0.62
C LEU A 45 -12.18 29.32 1.54
N GLU A 46 -11.89 28.03 1.57
CA GLU A 46 -10.77 27.50 2.32
C GLU A 46 -9.45 27.95 1.65
N THR A 47 -8.50 28.37 2.46
CA THR A 47 -7.14 28.70 2.01
C THR A 47 -6.32 27.43 2.00
N TRP A 48 -5.63 27.17 0.90
CA TRP A 48 -4.72 26.04 0.76
C TRP A 48 -3.29 26.55 0.59
N SER A 49 -2.38 26.00 1.39
CA SER A 49 -0.95 26.26 1.30
C SER A 49 -0.26 25.01 0.74
N GLN A 50 0.63 25.20 -0.24
CA GLN A 50 1.58 24.15 -0.57
C GLN A 50 2.75 24.28 0.41
N GLU A 51 2.97 23.25 1.21
CA GLU A 51 4.11 23.19 2.12
C GLU A 51 5.33 22.61 1.40
N PHE A 52 5.12 21.52 0.67
CA PHE A 52 6.20 20.82 0.01
C PHE A 52 5.78 20.22 -1.33
N PHE A 53 6.72 20.23 -2.27
CA PHE A 53 6.61 19.48 -3.50
C PHE A 53 7.95 18.84 -3.83
N ASN A 54 7.92 17.53 -4.08
CA ASN A 54 9.06 16.77 -4.56
C ASN A 54 8.84 16.28 -5.98
N ASP A 55 9.76 16.58 -6.90
CA ASP A 55 9.73 16.05 -8.26
C ASP A 55 10.31 14.62 -8.28
N ASN A 56 9.46 13.63 -8.58
CA ASN A 56 9.90 12.24 -8.54
C ASN A 56 10.88 11.88 -9.67
N SER A 57 11.07 12.71 -10.69
CA SER A 57 12.07 12.48 -11.74
C SER A 57 13.50 12.43 -11.20
N ASN A 58 13.73 13.07 -10.05
CA ASN A 58 14.98 13.03 -9.29
C ASN A 58 15.17 11.71 -8.51
N TYR A 59 14.11 10.93 -8.29
CA TYR A 59 14.07 9.74 -7.43
C TYR A 59 13.58 8.53 -8.21
N GLY A 60 14.33 8.21 -9.27
CA GLY A 60 14.02 7.10 -10.16
C GLY A 60 12.88 7.34 -11.14
N GLY A 61 12.04 8.38 -10.97
CA GLY A 61 10.97 8.74 -11.92
C GLY A 61 9.76 7.81 -11.88
N GLY A 62 9.05 7.69 -13.00
CA GLY A 62 7.85 6.85 -13.11
C GLY A 62 6.54 7.56 -12.83
N SER A 63 5.49 6.77 -12.57
CA SER A 63 4.18 7.29 -12.14
C SER A 63 4.03 7.12 -10.63
N PRO A 64 4.00 8.18 -9.82
CA PRO A 64 3.76 8.09 -8.37
C PRO A 64 2.39 7.47 -8.05
N TYR A 65 2.29 6.70 -6.96
CA TYR A 65 1.05 6.03 -6.53
C TYR A 65 0.63 6.37 -5.10
N GLN A 66 1.53 6.26 -4.12
CA GLN A 66 1.24 6.58 -2.72
C GLN A 66 2.46 7.24 -2.08
N ALA A 67 2.16 8.06 -1.08
CA ALA A 67 3.07 8.48 -0.02
C ALA A 67 2.44 7.95 1.29
N LEU A 68 3.05 6.92 1.86
CA LEU A 68 2.56 6.19 3.02
C LEU A 68 3.29 6.72 4.28
N PRO A 69 2.58 7.32 5.25
CA PRO A 69 3.13 7.61 6.57
C PRO A 69 3.56 6.31 7.28
N ALA A 70 4.75 6.30 7.86
CA ALA A 70 5.29 5.24 8.72
C ALA A 70 6.33 5.85 9.68
N ASP A 71 6.29 5.51 10.97
CA ASP A 71 7.36 5.84 11.93
C ASP A 71 8.50 4.84 11.76
N LEU A 72 9.35 5.05 10.74
CA LEU A 72 10.27 4.04 10.26
C LEU A 72 11.34 3.68 11.29
N ASN A 73 11.67 4.57 12.23
CA ASN A 73 12.71 4.32 13.23
C ASN A 73 12.22 4.41 14.69
N GLY A 74 10.90 4.47 14.89
CA GLY A 74 10.28 4.44 16.21
C GLY A 74 10.55 5.69 17.05
N ASP A 75 10.85 6.83 16.43
CA ASP A 75 11.16 8.09 17.13
C ASP A 75 9.90 8.91 17.46
N GLY A 76 8.73 8.43 17.05
CA GLY A 76 7.43 9.07 17.22
C GLY A 76 7.11 10.12 16.16
N LYS A 77 7.97 10.28 15.14
CA LYS A 77 7.71 11.08 13.93
C LYS A 77 7.55 10.17 12.74
N TYR A 78 6.74 10.60 11.79
CA TYR A 78 6.42 9.80 10.63
C TYR A 78 7.20 10.27 9.40
N GLU A 79 7.73 9.31 8.66
CA GLU A 79 8.22 9.49 7.30
C GLU A 79 7.14 9.17 6.28
N LEU A 80 7.31 9.69 5.07
CA LEU A 80 6.55 9.26 3.91
C LEU A 80 7.38 8.29 3.07
N VAL A 81 6.97 7.03 3.07
CA VAL A 81 7.43 6.03 2.11
C VAL A 81 6.69 6.25 0.79
N ASN A 82 7.40 6.77 -0.21
CA ASN A 82 6.84 7.03 -1.52
C ASN A 82 7.14 5.89 -2.46
N HIS A 83 6.19 5.54 -3.33
CA HIS A 83 6.45 4.58 -4.42
C HIS A 83 5.92 5.00 -5.78
N SER A 84 6.58 4.50 -6.82
CA SER A 84 6.21 4.77 -8.21
C SER A 84 6.20 3.51 -9.08
N TRP A 85 5.35 3.55 -10.12
CA TRP A 85 5.39 2.60 -11.22
C TRP A 85 6.59 2.93 -12.12
N ASN A 86 7.74 2.37 -11.74
CA ASN A 86 8.96 2.29 -12.53
C ASN A 86 9.94 1.32 -11.84
N ASN A 87 9.75 0.01 -12.06
CA ASN A 87 10.50 -1.04 -11.36
C ASN A 87 10.28 -1.07 -9.83
N PHE A 88 9.06 -0.75 -9.40
CA PHE A 88 8.67 -0.65 -8.00
C PHE A 88 9.67 0.20 -7.20
N CYS A 89 9.76 1.47 -7.60
CA CYS A 89 10.73 2.40 -7.07
C CYS A 89 10.23 2.98 -5.74
N PHE A 90 11.10 3.08 -4.76
CA PHE A 90 10.83 3.67 -3.44
C PHE A 90 11.83 4.77 -3.10
N TYR A 91 11.37 5.78 -2.36
CA TYR A 91 12.17 6.84 -1.76
C TYR A 91 11.41 7.45 -0.57
N ASN A 92 12.12 8.06 0.37
CA ASN A 92 11.52 8.59 1.59
C ASN A 92 11.54 10.12 1.63
N ILE A 93 10.57 10.71 2.32
CA ILE A 93 10.53 12.13 2.71
C ILE A 93 10.32 12.14 4.23
N THR A 94 11.03 12.98 4.97
CA THR A 94 10.84 13.18 6.42
C THR A 94 10.47 14.63 6.71
N SER A 95 9.76 14.86 7.82
CA SER A 95 9.59 16.20 8.36
C SER A 95 10.81 16.61 9.19
N THR A 96 11.19 17.88 9.07
CA THR A 96 12.25 18.52 9.85
C THR A 96 11.72 19.60 10.80
N GLY A 97 10.40 19.76 10.84
CA GLY A 97 9.66 20.75 11.61
C GLY A 97 8.37 21.15 10.88
N ALA A 98 7.55 21.99 11.54
CA ALA A 98 6.31 22.50 10.97
C ALA A 98 6.53 23.13 9.58
N ASP A 99 5.73 22.73 8.60
CA ASP A 99 5.78 23.11 7.19
C ASP A 99 7.16 22.88 6.52
N ALA A 100 8.04 22.03 7.07
CA ALA A 100 9.42 21.88 6.64
C ALA A 100 9.83 20.42 6.43
N TYR A 101 10.17 20.07 5.19
CA TYR A 101 10.41 18.68 4.78
C TYR A 101 11.77 18.48 4.12
N SER A 102 12.30 17.28 4.23
CA SER A 102 13.56 16.86 3.59
C SER A 102 13.40 15.55 2.84
N VAL A 103 14.18 15.43 1.77
CA VAL A 103 14.37 14.23 0.96
C VAL A 103 15.87 14.14 0.68
N LEU A 104 16.42 12.93 0.53
CA LEU A 104 17.85 12.80 0.22
C LEU A 104 18.17 13.52 -1.09
N ASP A 105 19.31 14.19 -1.21
CA ASP A 105 19.64 14.95 -2.42
C ASP A 105 19.65 14.07 -3.67
N SER A 106 19.11 14.60 -4.77
CA SER A 106 19.05 13.91 -6.07
C SER A 106 20.43 13.43 -6.52
N GLY A 107 20.55 12.13 -6.82
CA GLY A 107 21.78 11.52 -7.31
C GLY A 107 22.77 11.12 -6.23
N VAL A 108 22.44 11.34 -4.95
CA VAL A 108 23.13 10.69 -3.83
C VAL A 108 22.81 9.19 -3.84
N VAL A 109 23.79 8.37 -3.45
CA VAL A 109 23.61 6.92 -3.28
C VAL A 109 22.47 6.69 -2.28
N ASP A 110 21.65 5.67 -2.52
CA ASP A 110 20.51 5.30 -1.67
C ASP A 110 19.39 6.36 -1.57
N SER A 111 19.39 7.38 -2.46
CA SER A 111 18.27 8.34 -2.55
C SER A 111 16.97 7.71 -3.07
N TYR A 112 17.05 6.54 -3.68
CA TYR A 112 15.93 5.69 -4.06
C TYR A 112 16.41 4.27 -4.33
N ILE A 113 15.50 3.31 -4.26
CA ILE A 113 15.72 1.93 -4.67
C ILE A 113 14.64 1.47 -5.65
N LYS A 114 15.03 0.66 -6.63
CA LYS A 114 14.12 -0.09 -7.48
C LYS A 114 14.06 -1.54 -6.99
N ALA A 115 13.00 -1.91 -6.28
CA ALA A 115 12.87 -3.25 -5.70
C ALA A 115 12.76 -4.34 -6.79
N THR A 116 12.27 -3.98 -7.98
CA THR A 116 12.08 -4.93 -9.08
C THR A 116 12.83 -4.51 -10.35
N PRO A 117 14.17 -4.46 -10.36
CA PRO A 117 14.91 -3.95 -11.53
C PRO A 117 14.73 -4.82 -12.78
N ALA A 118 14.38 -6.09 -12.61
CA ALA A 118 14.16 -7.03 -13.72
C ALA A 118 12.79 -6.89 -14.43
N TYR A 119 11.81 -6.21 -13.81
CA TYR A 119 10.47 -6.06 -14.38
C TYR A 119 9.76 -4.82 -13.82
N ASP A 120 8.85 -4.25 -14.60
CA ASP A 120 8.22 -2.97 -14.23
C ASP A 120 7.05 -3.16 -13.24
N GLY A 121 7.38 -3.14 -11.94
CA GLY A 121 6.46 -3.30 -10.82
C GLY A 121 5.90 -2.00 -10.23
N VAL A 122 4.81 -2.12 -9.46
CA VAL A 122 4.15 -1.08 -8.66
C VAL A 122 3.22 -1.73 -7.63
N SER A 123 2.79 -1.04 -6.57
CA SER A 123 1.55 -1.42 -5.86
C SER A 123 0.36 -0.57 -6.34
N LEU A 124 -0.68 -1.20 -6.90
CA LEU A 124 -1.83 -0.50 -7.51
C LEU A 124 -2.76 0.17 -6.50
N PHE A 125 -2.85 -0.35 -5.27
CA PHE A 125 -3.67 0.21 -4.19
C PHE A 125 -2.83 0.64 -2.99
N GLY A 126 -1.52 0.77 -3.18
CA GLY A 126 -0.62 1.20 -2.14
C GLY A 126 -0.26 0.10 -1.14
N GLY A 127 0.01 0.51 0.08
CA GLY A 127 0.45 -0.30 1.19
C GLY A 127 -0.09 0.23 2.51
N SER A 128 0.34 -0.39 3.60
CA SER A 128 0.05 0.03 4.97
C SER A 128 1.27 -0.17 5.84
N ALA A 129 1.41 0.72 6.83
CA ALA A 129 2.46 0.69 7.83
C ALA A 129 1.89 0.12 9.13
N PHE A 130 2.66 -0.72 9.81
CA PHE A 130 2.28 -1.33 11.08
C PHE A 130 3.53 -1.95 11.72
N ASP A 131 3.82 -1.61 12.98
CA ASP A 131 4.76 -2.33 13.87
C ASP A 131 4.30 -3.79 14.04
N ILE A 132 4.77 -4.68 13.18
CA ILE A 132 4.22 -6.04 13.06
C ILE A 132 4.82 -7.01 14.06
N ASP A 133 6.02 -6.70 14.55
CA ASP A 133 6.81 -7.51 15.45
C ASP A 133 6.99 -6.91 16.84
N ASP A 134 6.33 -5.78 17.09
CA ASP A 134 6.27 -5.06 18.36
C ASP A 134 7.67 -4.57 18.82
N ASP A 135 8.53 -4.17 17.89
CA ASP A 135 9.90 -3.69 18.16
C ASP A 135 9.99 -2.17 18.35
N GLY A 136 8.94 -1.44 17.98
CA GLY A 136 8.76 -0.02 18.19
C GLY A 136 8.90 0.86 16.95
N ASN A 137 9.30 0.31 15.80
CA ASN A 137 9.19 0.99 14.50
C ASN A 137 8.04 0.41 13.65
N ASP A 138 7.61 1.16 12.65
CA ASP A 138 6.61 0.71 11.68
C ASP A 138 7.26 0.03 10.47
N GLU A 139 6.77 -1.16 10.11
CA GLU A 139 7.10 -1.79 8.83
C GLU A 139 6.08 -1.39 7.76
N ALA A 140 6.56 -0.91 6.61
CA ALA A 140 5.71 -0.51 5.48
C ALA A 140 5.58 -1.64 4.45
N TYR A 141 4.38 -2.23 4.36
CA TYR A 141 4.10 -3.36 3.48
C TYR A 141 3.40 -2.98 2.18
N PHE A 142 3.80 -3.63 1.09
CA PHE A 142 3.20 -3.45 -0.23
C PHE A 142 3.10 -4.77 -0.99
N THR A 143 2.11 -4.89 -1.89
CA THR A 143 2.05 -6.00 -2.85
C THR A 143 2.42 -5.54 -4.26
N SER A 144 3.26 -6.29 -4.95
CA SER A 144 3.65 -5.94 -6.32
C SER A 144 2.62 -6.39 -7.37
N TYR A 145 2.21 -5.44 -8.19
CA TYR A 145 1.62 -5.61 -9.50
C TYR A 145 2.71 -5.38 -10.55
N ASN A 146 2.93 -6.35 -11.43
CA ASN A 146 3.95 -6.22 -12.47
C ASN A 146 3.27 -5.99 -13.81
N GLY A 147 3.66 -4.94 -14.53
CA GLY A 147 2.98 -4.42 -15.71
C GLY A 147 2.95 -5.32 -16.96
N ALA A 148 3.62 -6.47 -16.92
CA ALA A 148 3.47 -7.48 -17.97
C ALA A 148 2.11 -8.15 -17.81
N TRP A 149 1.12 -7.69 -18.59
CA TRP A 149 -0.14 -8.39 -18.82
C TRP A 149 0.18 -9.81 -19.34
N GLY A 150 0.30 -10.78 -18.43
CA GLY A 150 0.67 -12.17 -18.73
C GLY A 150 2.03 -12.67 -18.20
N GLY A 151 2.74 -11.90 -17.36
CA GLY A 151 3.93 -12.38 -16.66
C GLY A 151 3.59 -13.20 -15.42
N SER A 152 4.30 -14.30 -15.16
CA SER A 152 4.00 -15.23 -14.04
C SER A 152 4.35 -14.70 -12.63
N GLN A 153 4.84 -13.46 -12.52
CA GLN A 153 5.32 -12.88 -11.27
C GLN A 153 4.37 -11.75 -10.89
N HIS A 154 3.39 -12.02 -10.04
CA HIS A 154 2.48 -11.01 -9.48
C HIS A 154 2.24 -11.34 -8.02
N GLY A 155 2.04 -10.29 -7.22
CA GLY A 155 1.59 -10.37 -5.85
C GLY A 155 2.68 -10.75 -4.84
N ASP A 156 3.93 -10.41 -5.14
CA ASP A 156 4.99 -10.51 -4.14
C ASP A 156 4.73 -9.46 -3.05
N VAL A 157 4.85 -9.86 -1.79
CA VAL A 157 4.77 -8.95 -0.65
C VAL A 157 6.18 -8.43 -0.37
N TRP A 158 6.29 -7.12 -0.30
CA TRP A 158 7.51 -6.40 0.04
C TRP A 158 7.28 -5.66 1.35
N VAL A 159 8.33 -5.60 2.15
CA VAL A 159 8.40 -4.81 3.36
C VAL A 159 9.52 -3.79 3.21
N ILE A 160 9.30 -2.61 3.77
CA ILE A 160 10.33 -1.62 4.04
C ILE A 160 10.42 -1.53 5.55
N ASP A 161 11.59 -1.84 6.06
CA ASP A 161 11.86 -2.07 7.47
C ASP A 161 13.23 -1.45 7.79
N TYR A 162 13.28 -0.70 8.88
CA TYR A 162 14.46 -0.02 9.38
C TYR A 162 14.61 -0.43 10.84
N ASP A 163 15.83 -0.77 11.26
CA ASP A 163 16.07 -0.96 12.69
C ASP A 163 15.72 0.34 13.45
N ALA A 164 15.08 0.26 14.63
CA ALA A 164 14.86 1.43 15.50
C ALA A 164 16.14 2.23 15.87
N ALA A 165 17.32 1.64 15.67
CA ALA A 165 18.61 2.32 15.85
C ALA A 165 19.08 3.12 14.61
N ASP A 166 18.42 2.97 13.47
CA ASP A 166 18.72 3.71 12.26
C ASP A 166 18.21 5.15 12.37
N THR A 167 19.13 6.08 12.13
CA THR A 167 18.85 7.52 12.20
C THR A 167 18.79 8.16 10.82
N ASP A 168 19.09 7.41 9.75
CA ASP A 168 19.08 7.86 8.36
C ASP A 168 17.92 7.23 7.58
N VAL A 169 16.70 7.58 8.00
CA VAL A 169 15.45 7.16 7.36
C VAL A 169 15.27 7.68 5.92
N LEU A 170 16.12 8.59 5.45
CA LEU A 170 16.10 9.10 4.07
C LEU A 170 16.88 8.22 3.09
N SER A 171 17.88 7.49 3.57
CA SER A 171 18.62 6.51 2.76
C SER A 171 17.81 5.22 2.66
N ILE A 172 17.53 4.75 1.44
CA ILE A 172 16.78 3.52 1.18
C ILE A 172 17.53 2.62 0.19
N ASN A 173 17.79 1.39 0.61
CA ASN A 173 18.58 0.44 -0.17
C ASN A 173 18.16 -1.01 0.11
N SER A 174 18.99 -1.97 -0.31
CA SER A 174 18.69 -3.41 -0.19
C SER A 174 18.69 -3.95 1.24
N ASP A 175 19.21 -3.18 2.19
CA ASP A 175 19.20 -3.54 3.61
C ASP A 175 17.85 -3.19 4.24
N HIS A 176 17.06 -2.29 3.64
CA HIS A 176 15.74 -1.88 4.14
C HIS A 176 14.57 -2.51 3.37
N VAL A 177 14.75 -2.86 2.09
CA VAL A 177 13.63 -3.28 1.21
C VAL A 177 13.70 -4.76 0.86
N HIS A 178 12.80 -5.55 1.45
CA HIS A 178 12.84 -7.01 1.37
C HIS A 178 11.57 -7.61 0.78
N LYS A 179 11.73 -8.67 -0.02
CA LYS A 179 10.60 -9.50 -0.46
C LYS A 179 10.38 -10.61 0.57
N VAL A 180 9.19 -10.65 1.16
CA VAL A 180 8.88 -11.56 2.28
C VAL A 180 7.89 -12.67 1.94
N GLY A 181 7.19 -12.57 0.80
CA GLY A 181 6.29 -13.64 0.39
C GLY A 181 5.48 -13.34 -0.86
N ASN A 182 4.34 -14.03 -1.01
CA ASN A 182 3.43 -13.83 -2.14
C ASN A 182 1.97 -14.19 -1.77
N THR A 183 1.09 -13.20 -1.70
CA THR A 183 -0.31 -13.36 -1.27
C THR A 183 -1.31 -12.95 -2.32
N GLY A 184 -1.06 -11.89 -3.07
CA GLY A 184 -2.05 -11.36 -3.99
C GLY A 184 -1.57 -10.06 -4.62
N THR A 185 -2.23 -9.67 -5.69
CA THR A 185 -1.81 -8.59 -6.58
C THR A 185 -2.23 -7.21 -6.07
N PHE A 186 -3.25 -7.18 -5.23
CA PHE A 186 -3.87 -5.96 -4.71
C PHE A 186 -3.68 -5.94 -3.20
N PHE A 187 -3.00 -4.93 -2.68
CA PHE A 187 -2.80 -4.80 -1.25
C PHE A 187 -4.16 -4.64 -0.58
N GLY A 188 -4.35 -5.34 0.53
CA GLY A 188 -5.54 -5.28 1.36
C GLY A 188 -5.33 -4.33 2.53
N ASP A 189 -5.19 -4.91 3.71
CA ASP A 189 -5.03 -4.23 4.99
C ASP A 189 -4.17 -5.15 5.89
N ILE A 190 -3.70 -4.61 7.01
CA ILE A 190 -3.03 -5.39 8.06
C ILE A 190 -4.03 -5.55 9.21
N GLY A 191 -4.14 -6.75 9.77
CA GLY A 191 -5.04 -6.99 10.89
C GLY A 191 -4.79 -8.32 11.57
N SER A 192 -5.53 -8.58 12.65
CA SER A 192 -5.37 -9.76 13.49
C SER A 192 -6.74 -10.37 13.83
N GLY A 193 -6.76 -11.51 14.52
CA GLY A 193 -7.99 -12.03 15.16
C GLY A 193 -9.00 -12.75 14.26
N TYR A 194 -8.86 -12.75 12.93
CA TYR A 194 -9.93 -13.28 12.07
C TYR A 194 -10.18 -14.79 12.19
N ASP A 195 -9.14 -15.55 12.55
CA ASP A 195 -9.22 -16.98 12.84
C ASP A 195 -9.18 -17.27 14.35
N GLY A 196 -9.31 -16.24 15.18
CA GLY A 196 -9.14 -16.29 16.63
C GLY A 196 -7.67 -16.30 17.09
N SER A 197 -6.70 -16.24 16.17
CA SER A 197 -5.29 -16.04 16.49
C SER A 197 -5.01 -14.57 16.84
N THR A 198 -4.02 -14.33 17.69
CA THR A 198 -3.50 -12.98 17.95
C THR A 198 -2.45 -12.54 16.93
N SER A 199 -2.07 -13.42 15.99
CA SER A 199 -1.09 -13.09 14.95
C SER A 199 -1.57 -11.95 14.05
N ASN A 200 -0.61 -11.15 13.57
CA ASN A 200 -0.84 -10.15 12.55
C ASN A 200 -0.80 -10.79 11.16
N TYR A 201 -1.63 -10.26 10.26
CA TYR A 201 -1.83 -10.77 8.91
C TYR A 201 -1.78 -9.65 7.90
N ILE A 202 -0.98 -9.83 6.84
CA ILE A 202 -0.93 -8.92 5.69
C ILE A 202 -1.85 -9.49 4.62
N PHE A 203 -3.05 -8.93 4.49
CA PHE A 203 -4.06 -9.40 3.54
C PHE A 203 -3.82 -8.83 2.14
N ALA A 204 -4.11 -9.65 1.13
CA ALA A 204 -4.09 -9.22 -0.26
C ALA A 204 -5.23 -9.85 -1.07
N GLY A 205 -5.73 -9.07 -2.01
CA GLY A 205 -6.70 -9.47 -3.01
C GLY A 205 -6.06 -9.97 -4.30
N ARG A 206 -6.69 -10.95 -4.96
CA ARG A 206 -6.40 -11.33 -6.36
C ARG A 206 -7.58 -12.07 -6.99
N GLY A 207 -7.37 -12.62 -8.18
CA GLY A 207 -8.37 -13.46 -8.84
C GLY A 207 -8.71 -14.72 -8.04
N ARG A 208 -7.75 -15.59 -7.73
CA ARG A 208 -7.95 -16.85 -6.96
C ARG A 208 -6.68 -17.31 -6.24
N PRO A 209 -6.68 -17.62 -4.93
CA PRO A 209 -7.78 -17.33 -4.00
C PRO A 209 -8.13 -15.84 -4.06
N ASN A 210 -9.41 -15.48 -3.85
CA ASN A 210 -9.79 -14.07 -3.88
C ASN A 210 -9.08 -13.28 -2.78
N VAL A 211 -8.96 -13.85 -1.59
CA VAL A 211 -8.20 -13.28 -0.47
C VAL A 211 -7.18 -14.30 0.00
N SER A 212 -5.92 -13.87 0.14
CA SER A 212 -4.86 -14.60 0.84
C SER A 212 -4.18 -13.67 1.83
N ALA A 213 -3.47 -14.22 2.81
CA ALA A 213 -2.70 -13.44 3.77
C ALA A 213 -1.32 -14.05 4.04
N LEU A 214 -0.38 -13.23 4.50
CA LEU A 214 0.82 -13.68 5.20
C LEU A 214 0.55 -13.52 6.69
N GLU A 215 0.53 -14.63 7.43
CA GLU A 215 0.58 -14.64 8.89
C GLU A 215 2.01 -14.38 9.33
N TYR A 216 2.24 -13.35 10.15
CA TYR A 216 3.53 -13.14 10.78
C TYR A 216 3.70 -14.12 11.95
N ILE A 217 4.80 -14.88 11.92
CA ILE A 217 5.17 -15.89 12.93
C ILE A 217 6.53 -15.58 13.58
N GLY A 218 7.16 -14.46 13.22
CA GLY A 218 8.44 -14.04 13.75
C GLY A 218 9.65 -14.84 13.25
N PRO A 219 10.86 -14.47 13.68
CA PRO A 219 11.13 -13.34 14.57
C PRO A 219 11.46 -12.01 13.85
N ASP A 220 11.61 -12.01 12.52
CA ASP A 220 12.17 -10.88 11.79
C ASP A 220 11.27 -10.56 10.57
N PRO A 221 10.63 -9.37 10.55
CA PRO A 221 9.65 -9.02 9.53
C PRO A 221 10.29 -8.86 8.14
N SER A 222 11.60 -8.67 8.05
CA SER A 222 12.35 -8.61 6.80
C SER A 222 12.66 -9.98 6.18
N THR A 223 12.37 -11.08 6.88
CA THR A 223 12.69 -12.43 6.38
C THR A 223 11.48 -13.22 5.88
N PRO A 224 11.55 -13.90 4.72
CA PRO A 224 10.45 -14.74 4.23
C PRO A 224 10.05 -15.88 5.16
N GLN A 225 10.97 -16.35 6.01
CA GLN A 225 10.74 -17.46 6.93
C GLN A 225 9.83 -17.06 8.09
N SER A 226 9.67 -15.77 8.34
CA SER A 226 8.79 -15.23 9.37
C SER A 226 7.33 -15.14 8.95
N TYR A 227 6.97 -15.72 7.79
CA TYR A 227 5.61 -15.69 7.29
C TYR A 227 5.08 -17.05 6.85
N ILE A 228 3.81 -17.31 7.18
CA ILE A 228 3.04 -18.43 6.64
C ILE A 228 1.94 -17.88 5.74
N LYS A 229 1.91 -18.33 4.48
CA LYS A 229 0.80 -17.99 3.58
C LYS A 229 -0.46 -18.76 3.98
N LYS A 230 -1.57 -18.03 4.10
CA LYS A 230 -2.92 -18.59 4.25
C LYS A 230 -3.80 -18.20 3.06
N ASP A 231 -4.57 -19.16 2.55
CA ASP A 231 -5.64 -18.91 1.60
C ASP A 231 -6.93 -18.67 2.41
N ILE A 232 -7.41 -17.42 2.42
CA ILE A 232 -8.47 -16.98 3.33
C ILE A 232 -9.85 -17.22 2.71
N TYR A 233 -10.02 -16.77 1.46
CA TYR A 233 -11.27 -16.87 0.75
C TYR A 233 -11.01 -17.18 -0.72
N TRP A 234 -11.54 -18.30 -1.20
CA TRP A 234 -11.29 -18.76 -2.56
C TRP A 234 -12.14 -18.05 -3.63
N GLY A 235 -13.27 -17.46 -3.21
CA GLY A 235 -14.27 -16.88 -4.12
C GLY A 235 -15.45 -17.80 -4.41
N GLU A 236 -16.58 -17.22 -4.82
CA GLU A 236 -17.75 -17.99 -5.27
C GLU A 236 -17.48 -18.58 -6.66
N MET A 237 -17.63 -19.90 -6.79
CA MET A 237 -17.38 -20.64 -8.04
C MET A 237 -18.55 -20.57 -9.02
N ASP A 238 -19.70 -20.07 -8.58
CA ASP A 238 -20.99 -20.38 -9.20
C ASP A 238 -21.45 -19.35 -10.26
N VAL A 239 -20.77 -18.20 -10.33
CA VAL A 239 -21.03 -17.18 -11.35
C VAL A 239 -20.34 -17.55 -12.66
N THR A 240 -21.06 -18.32 -13.48
CA THR A 240 -20.60 -18.75 -14.80
C THR A 240 -21.35 -18.01 -15.91
N GLN A 241 -20.64 -17.67 -16.98
CA GLN A 241 -21.19 -17.13 -18.23
C GLN A 241 -21.00 -18.16 -19.34
N ILE A 242 -22.10 -18.57 -19.98
CA ILE A 242 -22.05 -19.39 -21.19
C ILE A 242 -22.27 -18.48 -22.40
N THR A 243 -21.29 -18.42 -23.29
CA THR A 243 -21.42 -17.73 -24.58
C THR A 243 -21.73 -18.75 -25.66
N HIS A 244 -22.94 -18.69 -26.20
CA HIS A 244 -23.36 -19.50 -27.36
C HIS A 244 -23.05 -18.74 -28.66
N ARG A 245 -22.26 -19.33 -29.55
CA ARG A 245 -22.00 -18.81 -30.90
C ARG A 245 -22.58 -19.75 -31.93
N VAL A 246 -23.25 -19.18 -32.93
CA VAL A 246 -23.73 -19.90 -34.11
C VAL A 246 -23.10 -19.24 -35.32
N ASP A 247 -22.36 -20.00 -36.11
CA ASP A 247 -21.77 -19.48 -37.34
C ASP A 247 -22.78 -19.47 -38.51
N SER A 248 -22.38 -18.91 -39.64
CA SER A 248 -23.23 -18.81 -40.85
C SER A 248 -23.59 -20.18 -41.45
N SER A 249 -22.93 -21.26 -41.03
CA SER A 249 -23.20 -22.64 -41.44
C SER A 249 -24.08 -23.38 -40.43
N GLY A 250 -24.51 -22.72 -39.34
CA GLY A 250 -25.32 -23.31 -38.28
C GLY A 250 -24.51 -24.15 -37.27
N VAL A 251 -23.18 -24.03 -37.25
CA VAL A 251 -22.36 -24.72 -36.25
C VAL A 251 -22.45 -23.98 -34.91
N HIS A 252 -22.77 -24.72 -33.86
CA HIS A 252 -22.85 -24.22 -32.49
C HIS A 252 -21.51 -24.37 -31.78
N THR A 253 -21.06 -23.34 -31.08
CA THR A 253 -19.90 -23.39 -30.17
C THR A 253 -20.28 -22.72 -28.85
N ASP A 254 -20.16 -23.47 -27.76
CA ASP A 254 -20.38 -22.96 -26.42
C ASP A 254 -19.03 -22.67 -25.75
N LYS A 255 -18.86 -21.44 -25.27
CA LYS A 255 -17.72 -21.05 -24.44
C LYS A 255 -18.21 -20.81 -23.02
N HIS A 256 -17.80 -21.70 -22.12
CA HIS A 256 -17.98 -21.51 -20.68
C HIS A 256 -16.86 -20.60 -20.18
N ASN A 257 -17.21 -19.39 -19.77
CA ASN A 257 -16.34 -18.54 -18.96
C ASN A 257 -16.94 -18.45 -17.56
N SER A 258 -16.14 -18.01 -16.61
CA SER A 258 -16.67 -17.52 -15.36
C SER A 258 -16.20 -16.09 -15.21
N SER A 259 -17.12 -15.22 -14.85
CA SER A 259 -16.82 -13.82 -14.61
C SER A 259 -16.42 -13.71 -13.15
N TRP A 260 -15.12 -13.59 -12.90
CA TRP A 260 -14.58 -13.50 -11.55
C TRP A 260 -14.45 -12.04 -11.16
N GLY A 261 -15.04 -11.69 -10.02
CA GLY A 261 -14.63 -10.47 -9.34
C GLY A 261 -13.33 -10.69 -8.57
N PHE A 262 -12.60 -9.63 -8.28
CA PHE A 262 -11.52 -9.64 -7.31
C PHE A 262 -11.80 -8.63 -6.20
N PRO A 263 -11.37 -8.88 -4.95
CA PRO A 263 -11.46 -7.87 -3.92
C PRO A 263 -10.48 -6.75 -4.24
N SER A 264 -11.01 -5.58 -4.59
CA SER A 264 -10.24 -4.35 -4.81
C SER A 264 -9.90 -3.65 -3.50
N LYS A 265 -10.57 -4.02 -2.41
CA LYS A 265 -10.22 -3.64 -1.04
C LYS A 265 -10.53 -4.79 -0.09
N VAL A 266 -9.61 -5.06 0.83
CA VAL A 266 -9.84 -5.81 2.06
C VAL A 266 -9.69 -4.81 3.19
N GLN A 267 -10.60 -4.83 4.17
CA GLN A 267 -10.53 -3.94 5.34
C GLN A 267 -10.72 -4.78 6.60
N THR A 268 -9.82 -4.61 7.56
CA THR A 268 -9.75 -5.38 8.82
C THR A 268 -10.19 -4.55 10.02
N GLN A 269 -10.14 -3.22 9.91
CA GLN A 269 -10.41 -2.29 11.01
C GLN A 269 -11.16 -1.02 10.61
N TRP A 270 -11.66 -0.31 11.62
CA TRP A 270 -12.21 1.04 11.53
C TRP A 270 -11.71 1.89 12.71
N GLY A 271 -10.93 2.94 12.41
CA GLY A 271 -10.41 3.86 13.43
C GLY A 271 -9.54 3.20 14.50
N GLY A 272 -8.65 2.28 14.09
CA GLY A 272 -7.78 1.53 15.02
C GLY A 272 -8.44 0.31 15.67
N THR A 273 -9.74 0.11 15.47
CA THR A 273 -10.49 -1.00 16.08
C THR A 273 -10.77 -2.07 15.05
N MET A 274 -10.35 -3.30 15.32
CA MET A 274 -10.65 -4.45 14.46
C MET A 274 -12.17 -4.68 14.36
N LEU A 275 -12.63 -5.10 13.19
CA LEU A 275 -14.05 -5.34 12.94
C LEU A 275 -14.47 -6.65 13.63
N ASP A 276 -15.44 -6.59 14.55
CA ASP A 276 -16.10 -7.76 15.18
C ASP A 276 -17.61 -7.45 15.22
N PHE A 277 -18.28 -7.61 14.08
CA PHE A 277 -19.66 -7.19 13.88
C PHE A 277 -20.68 -8.12 14.54
N ASP A 278 -20.34 -9.41 14.70
CA ASP A 278 -21.22 -10.39 15.33
C ASP A 278 -20.92 -10.66 16.82
N GLY A 279 -19.78 -10.18 17.31
CA GLY A 279 -19.39 -10.23 18.72
C GLY A 279 -18.96 -11.62 19.17
N ASP A 280 -18.54 -12.50 18.25
CA ASP A 280 -18.08 -13.86 18.57
C ASP A 280 -16.61 -13.91 19.05
N GLY A 281 -15.92 -12.77 19.03
CA GLY A 281 -14.53 -12.63 19.42
C GLY A 281 -13.53 -13.01 18.33
N LYS A 282 -13.99 -13.17 17.08
CA LYS A 282 -13.14 -13.25 15.89
C LYS A 282 -13.43 -12.08 14.98
N ASN A 283 -12.37 -11.46 14.51
CA ASN A 283 -12.52 -10.29 13.68
C ASN A 283 -12.99 -10.65 12.26
N GLU A 284 -13.80 -9.83 11.60
CA GLU A 284 -14.20 -10.03 10.22
C GLU A 284 -13.42 -9.18 9.21
N LEU A 285 -13.52 -9.61 7.95
CA LEU A 285 -12.98 -8.90 6.80
C LEU A 285 -14.13 -8.30 6.00
N LEU A 286 -14.07 -6.99 5.76
CA LEU A 286 -14.96 -6.34 4.80
C LEU A 286 -14.30 -6.30 3.43
N LEU A 287 -14.95 -6.91 2.44
CA LEU A 287 -14.44 -7.03 1.07
C LEU A 287 -15.24 -6.14 0.11
N SER A 288 -14.55 -5.33 -0.67
CA SER A 288 -15.12 -4.62 -1.83
C SER A 288 -14.73 -5.35 -3.11
N MET A 289 -15.70 -5.89 -3.84
CA MET A 289 -15.48 -6.68 -5.06
C MET A 289 -15.59 -5.79 -6.32
N GLN A 290 -14.70 -6.01 -7.29
CA GLN A 290 -14.73 -5.39 -8.63
C GLN A 290 -14.85 -6.45 -9.71
#